data_AF-A0A062U002-F1
#
_entry.id   AF-A0A062U002-F1
#
_cell.length_a   1.000
_cell.length_b   1.000
_cell.length_c   1.000
_cell.angle_alpha   90.00
_cell.angle_beta   90.00
_cell.angle_gamma   90.00
#
_symmetry.space_group_name_H-M   'P 1'
#
loop_
_entity.id
_entity.type
_entity.pdbx_description
1 polymer ?
#
loop_
_entity_poly.entity_id
_entity_poly.type
_entity_poly.pdbx_seq_one_letter_code
_entity_poly.pdbx_strand_id
1 'polypeptide(L)' 'MDAIDQIRRRIIKVLEAAEDACGQAVEAQLPDLPDDQRLQKIQSLGSLLDKAKSHCDKAESAMREYIRSQSE' A
#
# COMPACT_ATOMS: atom_id res chain seq x y z
N MET A 1 -13.54 -2.47 21.01
CA MET A 1 -12.54 -2.93 20.02
C MET A 1 -11.35 -1.99 20.17
N ASP A 2 -10.17 -2.52 20.50
CA ASP A 2 -9.00 -1.73 20.86
C ASP A 2 -8.52 -0.88 19.65
N ALA A 3 -8.05 0.35 19.89
CA ALA A 3 -7.56 1.24 18.84
C ALA A 3 -6.40 0.59 18.07
N ILE A 4 -5.59 -0.20 18.76
CA ILE A 4 -4.51 -1.02 18.21
C ILE A 4 -5.05 -2.05 17.21
N ASP A 5 -6.17 -2.70 17.52
CA ASP A 5 -6.81 -3.70 16.66
C ASP A 5 -7.35 -3.04 15.37
N GLN A 6 -7.84 -1.81 15.46
CA GLN A 6 -8.33 -1.06 14.32
C GLN A 6 -7.19 -0.60 13.40
N ILE A 7 -6.07 -0.17 13.98
CA ILE A 7 -4.83 0.15 13.26
C ILE A 7 -4.27 -1.10 12.58
N ARG A 8 -4.19 -2.24 13.28
CA ARG A 8 -3.71 -3.51 12.73
C ARG A 8 -4.51 -3.93 11.50
N ARG A 9 -5.84 -3.86 11.57
CA ARG A 9 -6.73 -4.19 10.43
C ARG A 9 -6.52 -3.27 9.23
N ARG A 10 -6.25 -1.97 9.45
CA ARG A 10 -5.96 -1.02 8.37
C ARG A 10 -4.62 -1.34 7.70
N ILE A 11 -3.59 -1.67 8.49
CA ILE A 11 -2.28 -2.07 7.97
C ILE A 11 -2.38 -3.34 7.12
N ILE A 12 -3.08 -4.37 7.62
CA ILE A 12 -3.27 -5.63 6.87
C ILE A 12 -3.91 -5.37 5.51
N LYS A 13 -5.01 -4.61 5.45
CA LYS A 13 -5.68 -4.27 4.19
C LYS A 13 -4.79 -3.53 3.19
N VAL A 14 -3.89 -2.68 3.69
CA VAL A 14 -2.96 -1.91 2.85
C VAL A 14 -1.87 -2.82 2.30
N LEU A 15 -1.36 -3.74 3.12
CA LEU A 15 -0.36 -4.73 2.69
C LEU A 15 -0.94 -5.70 1.67
N GLU A 16 -2.16 -6.20 1.87
CA GLU A 16 -2.89 -7.05 0.90
C GLU A 16 -3.06 -6.32 -0.44
N ALA A 17 -3.48 -5.05 -0.42
CA ALA A 17 -3.62 -4.24 -1.64
C ALA A 17 -2.27 -3.96 -2.34
N ALA A 18 -1.18 -3.84 -1.57
CA ALA A 18 0.16 -3.65 -2.12
C ALA A 18 0.70 -4.94 -2.75
N GLU A 19 0.44 -6.10 -2.15
CA GLU A 19 0.80 -7.41 -2.70
C GLU A 19 0.09 -7.68 -4.03
N ASP A 20 -1.22 -7.42 -4.10
CA ASP A 20 -2.00 -7.51 -5.34
C ASP A 20 -1.45 -6.61 -6.44
N ALA A 21 -1.10 -5.36 -6.09
CA ALA A 21 -0.52 -4.40 -7.03
C ALA A 21 0.83 -4.88 -7.58
N CYS A 22 1.69 -5.43 -6.72
CA CYS A 22 2.96 -6.02 -7.12
C CYS A 22 2.77 -7.21 -8.06
N GLY A 23 1.78 -8.08 -7.80
CA GLY A 23 1.44 -9.20 -8.70
C GLY A 23 1.06 -8.72 -10.10
N GLN A 24 0.17 -7.74 -10.19
CA GLN A 24 -0.27 -7.14 -11.47
C GLN A 24 0.90 -6.50 -12.25
N ALA A 25 1.88 -5.94 -11.55
CA ALA A 25 3.08 -5.38 -12.15
C ALA A 25 4.07 -6.42 -12.68
N VAL A 26 4.20 -7.56 -12.00
CA VAL A 26 5.02 -8.66 -12.50
C VAL A 26 4.39 -9.21 -13.78
N GLU A 27 3.07 -9.40 -13.79
CA GLU A 27 2.33 -9.80 -14.99
C GLU A 27 2.45 -8.76 -16.12
N ALA A 28 2.55 -7.48 -15.78
CA ALA A 28 2.75 -6.39 -16.73
C ALA A 28 4.09 -6.41 -17.46
N GLN A 29 5.11 -6.96 -16.81
CA GLN A 29 6.47 -7.04 -17.36
C GLN A 29 6.69 -8.31 -18.17
N LEU A 30 5.69 -9.19 -18.28
CA LEU A 30 5.76 -10.36 -19.14
C LEU A 30 6.01 -9.94 -20.60
N PRO A 31 6.91 -10.63 -21.31
CA PRO A 31 7.51 -10.16 -22.57
C PRO A 31 6.54 -10.02 -23.74
N ASP A 32 5.31 -10.52 -23.63
CA ASP A 32 4.31 -10.50 -24.71
C ASP A 32 3.47 -9.21 -24.78
N LEU A 33 3.66 -8.26 -23.85
CA LEU A 33 2.90 -7.00 -23.84
C LEU A 33 3.51 -5.95 -24.78
N PRO A 34 2.71 -5.32 -25.67
CA PRO A 34 3.13 -4.15 -26.44
C PRO A 34 3.67 -3.04 -25.53
N ASP A 35 4.66 -2.28 -26.00
CA ASP A 35 5.36 -1.27 -25.19
C ASP A 35 4.41 -0.24 -24.56
N ASP A 36 3.37 0.18 -25.28
CA ASP A 36 2.35 1.12 -24.80
C ASP A 36 1.58 0.56 -23.59
N GLN A 37 1.22 -0.73 -23.65
CA GLN A 37 0.53 -1.41 -22.56
C GLN A 37 1.45 -1.65 -21.38
N ARG A 38 2.73 -1.95 -21.64
CA ARG A 38 3.77 -2.09 -20.60
C ARG A 38 3.94 -0.77 -19.84
N LEU A 39 4.03 0.35 -20.55
CA LEU A 39 4.12 1.69 -19.94
C LEU A 39 2.90 2.02 -19.09
N GLN A 40 1.69 1.77 -19.62
CA GLN A 40 0.44 2.02 -18.88
C GLN A 40 0.35 1.19 -17.59
N LYS A 41 0.76 -0.09 -17.65
CA LYS A 41 0.78 -0.94 -16.47
C LYS A 41 1.86 -0.54 -15.46
N ILE A 42 3.06 -0.12 -15.91
CA ILE A 42 4.10 0.44 -15.03
C ILE A 42 3.60 1.71 -14.32
N GLN A 43 2.93 2.62 -15.04
CA GLN A 43 2.34 3.82 -14.44
C GLN A 43 1.23 3.47 -13.43
N SER A 44 0.41 2.47 -13.76
CA SER A 44 -0.64 1.97 -12.85
C SER A 44 -0.04 1.39 -11.57
N LEU A 45 1.04 0.61 -11.69
CA LEU A 45 1.80 0.14 -10.53
C LEU A 45 2.36 1.30 -9.70
N GLY A 46 3.01 2.28 -10.34
CA GLY A 46 3.54 3.45 -9.64
C GLY A 46 2.46 4.16 -8.81
N SER A 47 1.28 4.36 -9.40
CA SER A 47 0.13 4.93 -8.70
C SER A 47 -0.34 4.09 -7.51
N LEU A 48 -0.33 2.76 -7.64
CA LEU A 48 -0.70 1.85 -6.56
C LEU A 48 0.34 1.86 -5.42
N LEU A 49 1.63 1.88 -5.76
CA LEU A 49 2.72 1.98 -4.79
C LEU A 49 2.69 3.32 -4.03
N ASP A 50 2.41 4.42 -4.71
CA ASP A 50 2.27 5.74 -4.07
C ASP A 50 1.08 5.75 -3.09
N LYS A 51 -0.04 5.13 -3.45
CA LYS A 51 -1.20 4.97 -2.56
C LYS A 51 -0.86 4.10 -1.35
N ALA A 52 -0.20 2.96 -1.57
CA ALA A 52 0.22 2.07 -0.49
C ALA A 52 1.15 2.80 0.49
N LYS A 53 2.14 3.54 -0.03
CA LYS A 53 3.03 4.38 0.77
C LYS A 53 2.27 5.42 1.58
N SER A 54 1.35 6.16 0.95
CA SER A 54 0.53 7.16 1.66
C SER A 54 -0.30 6.54 2.79
N HIS A 55 -0.82 5.32 2.60
CA HIS A 55 -1.53 4.61 3.65
C HIS A 55 -0.62 4.16 4.80
N CYS A 56 0.59 3.68 4.49
CA CYS A 56 1.61 3.36 5.50
C CYS A 56 2.00 4.59 6.33
N ASP A 57 2.25 5.73 5.67
CA ASP A 57 2.59 6.99 6.36
C ASP A 57 1.48 7.44 7.33
N LYS A 58 0.21 7.32 6.90
CA LYS A 58 -0.96 7.61 7.75
C LYS A 58 -1.07 6.65 8.94
N ALA A 59 -0.80 5.36 8.72
CA ALA A 59 -0.83 4.37 9.78
C ALA A 59 0.28 4.64 10.81
N GLU A 60 1.49 4.94 10.35
CA GLU A 60 2.61 5.30 11.22
C GLU A 60 2.31 6.54 12.06
N SER A 61 1.77 7.60 11.45
CA SER A 61 1.38 8.83 12.16
C SER A 61 0.36 8.54 13.26
N ALA A 62 -0.68 7.75 12.95
CA ALA A 62 -1.70 7.37 13.92
C ALA A 62 -1.12 6.54 15.09
N MET A 63 -0.17 5.64 14.80
CA MET A 63 0.52 4.88 15.85
C MET A 63 1.36 5.77 16.76
N ARG A 64 2.09 6.74 16.18
CA ARG A 64 2.89 7.71 16.94
C ARG A 64 2.01 8.58 17.85
N GLU A 65 0.88 9.06 17.35
CA GLU A 65 -0.09 9.82 18.14
C GLU A 65 -0.68 8.99 19.28
N TYR A 66 -1.07 7.74 18.99
CA TYR A 66 -1.59 6.83 20.01
C TYR A 66 -0.58 6.57 21.13
N ILE A 67 0.68 6.26 20.77
CA ILE A 67 1.76 6.06 21.76
C ILE A 67 1.95 7.31 22.61
N ARG A 68 1.95 8.50 22.00
CA ARG A 68 2.06 9.77 22.74
C ARG A 68 0.91 9.96 23.73
N SER A 69 -0.34 9.68 23.31
CA SER A 69 -1.51 9.80 24.18
C SER A 69 -1.54 8.83 25.37
N GLN A 70 -0.77 7.74 25.30
CA GLN A 70 -0.58 6.78 26.40
C GLN A 70 0.58 7.19 27.32
N SER A 71 1.40 8.17 26.91
CA SER A 71 2.56 8.66 27.65
C SER A 71 2.24 9.91 28.51
N GLU A 72 1.08 10.53 28.27
CA GLU A 72 0.51 11.67 29.00
C GLU A 72 -0.51 11.19 30.04
#